data_AF-A0AA38LXY3-F1
#
_entry.id   AF-A0AA38LXY3-F1
#
_cell.length_a   1.000
_cell.length_b   1.000
_cell.length_c   1.000
_cell.angle_alpha   90.00
_cell.angle_beta   90.00
_cell.angle_gamma   90.00
#
_symmetry.space_group_name_H-M   'P 1'
#
loop_
_entity.id
_entity.type
_entity.pdbx_description
1 polymer ?
#
loop_
_entity_poly.entity_id
_entity_poly.type
_entity_poly.pdbx_seq_one_letter_code
_entity_poly.pdbx_strand_id
1 'polypeptide(L)'
;MSSYETSLRSALSSMPSAGHVTLILPFTPALLPDPTPLLPIIFQALIALPEIALFVYFSTPPGVSEKHDQLYDVLSQNPRANFDVLQSFLAQVYATLAAGQWESGKVDVSVDVGFAGVVAGQEKRISEESELVLYLDDYEPAGILASTPNSIQRYSLPSPSFPSSSSSTSTFAPSPPSPGPRVVALGGTFDHLHAAHKLLLQLAHFLSTRKLIVGVMSDSLLSSKDHSEYIEPGPTREWAVKDFLLSLSGDGRAETKRIELNVLEIHDGFGPTRDEEDIQALVISEETKSGGEAVNALRKKNGLAELEVWSIDVISAGTLRALYGTGEEGEDGIVGLGMEGAGRSGRSGRSGRKSPEYGSEGVSSTKSGILKGLDEKRLKAEKMGSTAIRKRLAEGKAYEERQRSGGNSVRGEL
;
A
#
# COMPACT_ATOMS: atom_id res chain seq x y z
N MET A 1 20.81 -15.49 7.81
CA MET A 1 20.05 -14.57 8.68
C MET A 1 21.02 -13.95 9.67
N SER A 2 20.97 -12.64 9.82
CA SER A 2 21.70 -11.85 10.80
C SER A 2 21.31 -12.20 12.24
N SER A 3 22.16 -11.83 13.20
CA SER A 3 21.87 -11.98 14.64
C SER A 3 20.59 -11.26 15.04
N TYR A 4 20.31 -10.10 14.43
CA TYR A 4 19.10 -9.31 14.68
C TYR A 4 17.82 -10.07 14.28
N GLU A 5 17.78 -10.62 13.07
CA GLU A 5 16.60 -11.35 12.57
C GLU A 5 16.29 -12.57 13.43
N THR A 6 17.33 -13.25 13.93
CA THR A 6 17.15 -14.41 14.80
C THR A 6 16.49 -14.00 16.11
N SER A 7 16.94 -12.90 16.73
CA SER A 7 16.34 -12.34 17.94
C SER A 7 14.90 -11.88 17.70
N LEU A 8 14.63 -11.15 16.60
CA LEU A 8 13.30 -10.68 16.23
C LEU A 8 12.33 -11.84 16.02
N ARG A 9 12.73 -12.86 15.26
CA ARG A 9 11.90 -14.04 15.01
C ARG A 9 11.65 -14.82 16.30
N SER A 10 12.65 -14.96 17.16
CA SER A 10 12.49 -15.60 18.47
C SER A 10 11.50 -14.85 19.36
N ALA A 11 11.57 -13.51 19.39
CA ALA A 11 10.63 -12.69 20.15
C ALA A 11 9.20 -12.89 19.63
N LEU A 12 8.98 -12.74 18.33
CA LEU A 12 7.66 -12.89 17.71
C LEU A 12 7.08 -14.30 17.87
N SER A 13 7.90 -15.35 17.76
CA SER A 13 7.45 -16.74 17.91
C SER A 13 7.08 -17.11 19.36
N SER A 14 7.50 -16.30 20.34
CA SER A 14 7.13 -16.48 21.75
C SER A 14 5.84 -15.77 22.14
N MET A 15 5.25 -14.99 21.22
CA MET A 15 4.04 -14.22 21.48
C MET A 15 2.81 -15.12 21.58
N PRO A 16 1.82 -14.73 22.40
CA PRO A 16 0.54 -15.42 22.45
C PRO A 16 -0.20 -15.30 21.11
N SER A 17 -1.12 -16.24 20.86
CA SER A 17 -2.07 -16.10 19.76
C SER A 17 -2.98 -14.89 20.01
N ALA A 18 -3.22 -14.10 18.97
CA ALA A 18 -4.08 -12.92 19.01
C ALA A 18 -4.79 -12.76 17.67
N GLY A 19 -6.09 -12.47 17.65
CA GLY A 19 -6.83 -12.25 16.40
C GLY A 19 -6.47 -10.92 15.72
N HIS A 20 -6.11 -9.91 16.51
CA HIS A 20 -5.81 -8.56 16.05
C HIS A 20 -4.53 -8.04 16.73
N VAL A 21 -3.54 -7.71 15.92
CA VAL A 21 -2.25 -7.21 16.38
C VAL A 21 -2.01 -5.83 15.83
N THR A 22 -1.64 -4.89 16.70
CA THR A 22 -1.13 -3.59 16.29
C THR A 22 0.39 -3.57 16.47
N LEU A 23 1.12 -3.27 15.40
CA LEU A 23 2.55 -3.03 15.39
C LEU A 23 2.82 -1.52 15.32
N ILE A 24 3.25 -0.91 16.42
CA ILE A 24 3.55 0.51 16.52
C ILE A 24 5.02 0.76 16.16
N LEU A 25 5.26 1.58 15.14
CA LEU A 25 6.58 1.87 14.59
C LEU A 25 6.86 3.38 14.56
N PRO A 26 8.13 3.80 14.68
CA PRO A 26 8.48 5.22 14.65
C PRO A 26 8.30 5.81 13.24
N PHE A 27 7.76 7.02 13.18
CA PHE A 27 7.62 7.80 11.95
C PHE A 27 8.37 9.13 12.08
N THR A 28 9.54 9.17 11.44
CA THR A 28 10.51 10.27 11.56
C THR A 28 10.94 10.77 10.18
N PRO A 29 11.44 12.02 10.09
CA PRO A 29 12.00 12.54 8.83
C PRO A 29 13.16 11.69 8.27
N ALA A 30 13.89 10.95 9.11
CA ALA A 30 14.97 10.08 8.69
C ALA A 30 14.45 8.76 8.05
N LEU A 31 13.30 8.26 8.51
CA LEU A 31 12.68 7.03 8.00
C LEU A 31 11.71 7.28 6.85
N LEU A 32 11.18 8.49 6.71
CA LEU A 32 10.26 8.87 5.65
C LEU A 32 10.83 8.64 4.23
N PRO A 33 12.06 9.08 3.88
CA PRO A 33 12.60 8.84 2.55
C PRO A 33 13.06 7.38 2.35
N ASP A 34 13.37 6.66 3.43
CA ASP A 34 13.85 5.27 3.39
C ASP A 34 13.34 4.45 4.60
N PRO A 35 12.20 3.74 4.45
CA PRO A 35 11.65 2.90 5.50
C PRO A 35 12.35 1.54 5.64
N THR A 36 13.42 1.26 4.88
CA THR A 36 14.10 -0.06 4.85
C THR A 36 14.39 -0.65 6.24
N PRO A 37 14.80 0.11 7.27
CA PRO A 37 15.01 -0.44 8.61
C PRO A 37 13.76 -1.07 9.24
N LEU A 38 12.56 -0.62 8.86
CA LEU A 38 11.29 -1.07 9.43
C LEU A 38 10.73 -2.31 8.72
N LEU A 39 11.07 -2.51 7.45
CA LEU A 39 10.45 -3.54 6.61
C LEU A 39 10.68 -4.98 7.13
N PRO A 40 11.87 -5.36 7.62
CA PRO A 40 12.06 -6.68 8.24
C PRO A 40 11.11 -6.96 9.39
N ILE A 41 10.78 -5.94 10.19
CA ILE A 41 9.90 -6.04 11.35
C ILE A 41 8.48 -6.34 10.90
N ILE A 42 7.98 -5.56 9.93
CA ILE A 42 6.66 -5.72 9.33
C ILE A 42 6.52 -7.10 8.69
N PHE A 43 7.52 -7.51 7.90
CA PHE A 43 7.53 -8.80 7.22
C PHE A 43 7.52 -9.98 8.21
N GLN A 44 8.38 -9.95 9.22
CA GLN A 44 8.46 -11.03 10.21
C GLN A 44 7.21 -11.10 11.08
N ALA A 45 6.56 -9.98 11.41
CA ALA A 45 5.31 -9.97 12.15
C ALA A 45 4.21 -10.79 11.44
N LEU A 46 4.07 -10.62 10.11
CA LEU A 46 3.11 -11.41 9.32
C LEU A 46 3.46 -12.89 9.24
N ILE A 47 4.75 -13.23 9.15
CA ILE A 47 5.19 -14.62 9.05
C ILE A 47 5.00 -15.35 10.38
N ALA A 48 5.51 -14.76 11.47
CA ALA A 48 5.63 -15.44 12.75
C ALA A 48 4.31 -15.55 13.51
N LEU A 49 3.38 -14.58 13.37
CA LEU A 49 2.15 -14.54 14.14
C LEU A 49 1.00 -15.25 13.39
N PRO A 50 0.43 -16.37 13.89
CA PRO A 50 -0.55 -17.17 13.14
C PRO A 50 -1.91 -16.49 13.01
N GLU A 51 -2.48 -16.46 11.79
CA GLU A 51 -3.89 -16.10 11.48
C GLU A 51 -4.39 -14.77 12.07
N ILE A 52 -3.57 -13.73 12.01
CA ILE A 52 -3.84 -12.42 12.64
C ILE A 52 -4.29 -11.36 11.63
N ALA A 53 -5.17 -10.44 12.01
CA ALA A 53 -5.23 -9.12 11.37
C ALA A 53 -4.06 -8.25 11.87
N LEU A 54 -3.33 -7.60 10.96
CA LEU A 54 -2.19 -6.76 11.31
C LEU A 54 -2.46 -5.29 10.98
N PHE A 55 -2.45 -4.45 11.99
CA PHE A 55 -2.47 -3.00 11.86
C PHE A 55 -1.07 -2.42 12.12
N VAL A 56 -0.43 -1.85 11.10
CA VAL A 56 0.85 -1.16 11.26
C VAL A 56 0.56 0.31 11.52
N TYR A 57 0.91 0.77 12.72
CA TYR A 57 0.61 2.13 13.17
C TYR A 57 1.89 2.94 13.35
N PHE A 58 1.97 4.06 12.66
CA PHE A 58 3.17 4.90 12.61
C PHE A 58 3.00 6.14 13.47
N SER A 59 3.87 6.37 14.45
CA SER A 59 3.79 7.54 15.32
C SER A 59 5.13 8.25 15.48
N THR A 60 5.10 9.57 15.63
CA THR A 60 6.32 10.37 15.77
C THR A 60 6.84 10.27 17.21
N PRO A 61 8.11 9.86 17.41
CA PRO A 61 8.70 9.82 18.75
C PRO A 61 8.79 11.20 19.42
N PRO A 62 8.70 11.26 20.76
CA PRO A 62 8.96 12.48 21.51
C PRO A 62 10.33 13.07 21.16
N GLY A 63 10.43 14.40 21.04
CA GLY A 63 11.69 15.10 20.77
C GLY A 63 12.12 15.18 19.30
N VAL A 64 11.38 14.56 18.37
CA VAL A 64 11.64 14.68 16.92
C VAL A 64 11.08 15.98 16.34
N SER A 65 10.04 16.55 16.96
CA SER A 65 9.42 17.83 16.59
C SER A 65 9.46 18.78 17.77
N GLU A 66 9.93 20.03 17.57
CA GLU A 66 9.95 21.08 18.60
C GLU A 66 8.54 21.45 19.09
N LYS A 67 7.52 21.24 18.25
CA LYS A 67 6.11 21.50 18.57
C LYS A 67 5.35 20.27 19.07
N HIS A 68 6.01 19.11 19.14
CA HIS A 68 5.38 17.81 19.39
C HIS A 68 4.30 17.41 18.36
N ASP A 69 4.30 18.05 17.18
CA ASP A 69 3.40 17.69 16.08
C ASP A 69 3.74 16.30 15.53
N GLN A 70 2.71 15.52 15.20
CA GLN A 70 2.88 14.25 14.49
C GLN A 70 3.30 14.53 13.04
N LEU A 71 4.32 13.81 12.55
CA LEU A 71 4.88 14.04 11.22
C LEU A 71 3.83 13.91 10.10
N TYR A 72 2.89 12.96 10.24
CA TYR A 72 1.82 12.79 9.25
C TYR A 72 0.91 14.01 9.14
N ASP A 73 0.62 14.71 10.24
CA ASP A 73 -0.14 15.95 10.23
C ASP A 73 0.62 17.06 9.50
N VAL A 74 1.94 17.16 9.72
CA VAL A 74 2.82 18.11 9.02
C VAL A 74 2.81 17.85 7.51
N LEU A 75 2.91 16.57 7.09
CA LEU A 75 2.84 16.21 5.68
C LEU A 75 1.47 16.57 5.06
N SER A 76 0.40 16.33 5.82
CA SER A 76 -0.99 16.54 5.41
C SER A 76 -1.37 18.01 5.23
N GLN A 77 -0.60 18.96 5.77
CA GLN A 77 -0.78 20.39 5.52
C GLN A 77 -0.38 20.80 4.09
N ASN A 78 0.52 20.05 3.45
CA ASN A 78 1.02 20.29 2.11
C ASN A 78 1.02 19.01 1.27
N PRO A 79 -0.15 18.38 1.04
CA PRO A 79 -0.20 17.03 0.51
C PRO A 79 0.37 16.95 -0.91
N ARG A 80 0.26 18.02 -1.71
CA ARG A 80 0.84 18.06 -3.05
C ARG A 80 2.37 18.01 -3.04
N ALA A 81 3.01 18.76 -2.13
CA ALA A 81 4.46 18.82 -2.04
C ALA A 81 5.06 17.54 -1.43
N ASN A 82 4.28 16.85 -0.59
CA ASN A 82 4.70 15.67 0.14
C ASN A 82 4.21 14.35 -0.49
N PHE A 83 3.49 14.42 -1.62
CA PHE A 83 2.88 13.24 -2.24
C PHE A 83 3.91 12.18 -2.61
N ASP A 84 4.98 12.57 -3.30
CA ASP A 84 5.97 11.62 -3.82
C ASP A 84 6.72 10.90 -2.70
N VAL A 85 7.11 11.63 -1.64
CA VAL A 85 7.84 11.03 -0.51
C VAL A 85 6.93 10.10 0.30
N LEU A 86 5.67 10.49 0.55
CA LEU A 86 4.73 9.63 1.26
C LEU A 86 4.31 8.41 0.42
N GLN A 87 4.11 8.60 -0.89
CA GLN A 87 3.86 7.50 -1.82
C GLN A 87 4.99 6.49 -1.79
N SER A 88 6.25 6.93 -1.90
CA SER A 88 7.41 6.05 -1.84
C SER A 88 7.47 5.26 -0.53
N PHE A 89 7.22 5.93 0.60
CA PHE A 89 7.17 5.30 1.92
C PHE A 89 6.06 4.23 1.99
N LEU A 90 4.82 4.61 1.67
CA LEU A 90 3.66 3.71 1.75
C LEU A 90 3.77 2.56 0.76
N ALA A 91 4.28 2.79 -0.44
CA ALA A 91 4.48 1.74 -1.45
C ALA A 91 5.41 0.65 -0.92
N GLN A 92 6.50 1.00 -0.24
CA GLN A 92 7.42 0.02 0.35
C GLN A 92 6.80 -0.74 1.52
N VAL A 93 6.02 -0.05 2.37
CA VAL A 93 5.31 -0.67 3.49
C VAL A 93 4.25 -1.65 2.99
N TYR A 94 3.36 -1.23 2.08
CA TYR A 94 2.32 -2.09 1.53
C TYR A 94 2.89 -3.23 0.67
N ALA A 95 4.00 -3.01 -0.05
CA ALA A 95 4.73 -4.08 -0.73
C ALA A 95 5.21 -5.15 0.25
N THR A 96 5.76 -4.72 1.39
CA THR A 96 6.24 -5.62 2.44
C THR A 96 5.11 -6.40 3.10
N LEU A 97 3.97 -5.74 3.35
CA LEU A 97 2.77 -6.39 3.85
C LEU A 97 2.26 -7.45 2.87
N ALA A 98 2.13 -7.11 1.59
CA ALA A 98 1.71 -8.04 0.55
C ALA A 98 2.65 -9.25 0.43
N ALA A 99 3.97 -9.01 0.47
CA ALA A 99 4.96 -10.07 0.46
C ALA A 99 4.84 -10.99 1.70
N GLY A 100 4.65 -10.43 2.88
CA GLY A 100 4.47 -11.19 4.12
C GLY A 100 3.18 -12.03 4.13
N GLN A 101 2.07 -11.48 3.62
CA GLN A 101 0.81 -12.22 3.45
C GLN A 101 0.98 -13.43 2.52
N TRP A 102 1.70 -13.24 1.41
CA TRP A 102 1.96 -14.31 0.46
C TRP A 102 2.85 -15.41 1.03
N GLU A 103 4.00 -15.03 1.60
CA GLU A 103 4.99 -15.94 2.16
C GLU A 103 4.40 -16.77 3.31
N SER A 104 3.56 -16.16 4.14
CA SER A 104 2.88 -16.84 5.24
C SER A 104 1.66 -17.66 4.80
N GLY A 105 1.25 -17.54 3.54
CA GLY A 105 0.03 -18.14 3.02
C GLY A 105 -1.27 -17.46 3.51
N LYS A 106 -1.19 -16.32 4.21
CA LYS A 106 -2.31 -15.59 4.82
C LYS A 106 -2.78 -14.45 3.92
N VAL A 107 -3.19 -14.76 2.70
CA VAL A 107 -3.58 -13.73 1.72
C VAL A 107 -4.91 -13.04 2.03
N ASP A 108 -5.77 -13.69 2.81
CA ASP A 108 -7.11 -13.18 3.18
C ASP A 108 -7.10 -12.39 4.49
N VAL A 109 -5.94 -12.31 5.16
CA VAL A 109 -5.77 -11.54 6.39
C VAL A 109 -5.87 -10.05 6.11
N SER A 110 -6.58 -9.29 6.95
CA SER A 110 -6.57 -7.84 6.85
C SER A 110 -5.22 -7.26 7.27
N VAL A 111 -4.63 -6.45 6.38
CA VAL A 111 -3.47 -5.60 6.66
C VAL A 111 -3.84 -4.14 6.43
N ASP A 112 -3.59 -3.29 7.42
CA ASP A 112 -3.87 -1.85 7.34
C ASP A 112 -2.68 -1.02 7.82
N VAL A 113 -2.56 0.19 7.30
CA VAL A 113 -1.52 1.16 7.69
C VAL A 113 -2.17 2.44 8.20
N GLY A 114 -1.81 2.84 9.41
CA GLY A 114 -2.29 4.06 10.05
C GLY A 114 -1.17 4.95 10.56
N PHE A 115 -1.52 6.18 10.89
CA PHE A 115 -0.59 7.18 11.42
C PHE A 115 -1.19 7.89 12.63
N ALA A 116 -0.36 8.14 13.64
CA ALA A 116 -0.69 9.07 14.68
C ALA A 116 -0.76 10.49 14.16
N GLY A 117 -1.66 11.25 14.78
CA GLY A 117 -2.00 12.59 14.37
C GLY A 117 -3.45 12.88 14.64
N VAL A 118 -3.89 14.00 14.10
CA VAL A 118 -5.19 14.62 14.37
C VAL A 118 -6.37 13.70 14.00
N VAL A 119 -6.16 12.60 13.27
CA VAL A 119 -7.16 11.53 13.06
C VAL A 119 -7.31 10.65 14.31
N ALA A 120 -8.04 11.16 15.31
CA ALA A 120 -8.32 10.50 16.59
C ALA A 120 -9.04 9.13 16.50
N GLY A 121 -9.48 8.71 15.31
CA GLY A 121 -10.19 7.43 15.15
C GLY A 121 -9.29 6.20 15.01
N GLN A 122 -8.03 6.36 14.58
CA GLN A 122 -7.14 5.21 14.43
C GLN A 122 -6.58 4.72 15.77
N GLU A 123 -6.36 5.61 16.73
CA GLU A 123 -5.97 5.21 18.10
C GLU A 123 -7.10 4.46 18.81
N LYS A 124 -8.35 4.87 18.55
CA LYS A 124 -9.53 4.18 19.06
C LYS A 124 -9.56 2.72 18.61
N ARG A 125 -9.23 2.46 17.34
CA ARG A 125 -9.07 1.11 16.79
C ARG A 125 -8.06 0.28 17.59
N ILE A 126 -6.93 0.87 17.97
CA ILE A 126 -5.92 0.20 18.81
C ILE A 126 -6.55 -0.19 20.16
N SER A 127 -7.29 0.71 20.79
CA SER A 127 -7.91 0.45 22.09
C SER A 127 -9.11 -0.50 22.07
N GLU A 128 -9.82 -0.62 20.94
CA GLU A 128 -11.08 -1.38 20.85
C GLU A 128 -10.94 -2.72 20.14
N GLU A 129 -10.04 -2.83 19.15
CA GLU A 129 -9.90 -4.03 18.32
C GLU A 129 -8.66 -4.84 18.65
N SER A 130 -7.59 -4.22 19.18
CA SER A 130 -6.31 -4.93 19.37
C SER A 130 -6.33 -5.83 20.59
N GLU A 131 -5.83 -7.06 20.42
CA GLU A 131 -5.58 -7.99 21.51
C GLU A 131 -4.10 -7.93 21.96
N LEU A 132 -3.23 -7.58 21.01
CA LEU A 132 -1.78 -7.53 21.18
C LEU A 132 -1.22 -6.23 20.56
N VAL A 133 -0.40 -5.52 21.31
CA VAL A 133 0.35 -4.35 20.86
C VAL A 133 1.85 -4.64 20.94
N LEU A 134 2.51 -4.46 19.81
CA LEU A 134 3.95 -4.62 19.64
C LEU A 134 4.58 -3.25 19.38
N TYR A 135 5.72 -2.97 19.98
CA TYR A 135 6.50 -1.74 19.75
C TYR A 135 7.99 -2.04 19.89
N LEU A 136 8.87 -1.11 19.54
CA LEU A 136 10.32 -1.36 19.60
C LEU A 136 10.89 -0.99 20.97
N ASP A 137 11.93 -1.68 21.43
CA ASP A 137 12.49 -1.49 22.78
C ASP A 137 13.14 -0.11 22.99
N ASP A 138 13.65 0.52 21.94
CA ASP A 138 14.13 1.91 21.95
C ASP A 138 13.05 2.96 21.60
N TYR A 139 11.82 2.51 21.33
CA TYR A 139 10.69 3.37 20.95
C TYR A 139 9.44 3.03 21.75
N GLU A 140 9.25 3.71 22.88
CA GLU A 140 8.04 3.57 23.69
C GLU A 140 6.99 4.64 23.32
N PRO A 141 5.86 4.25 22.70
CA PRO A 141 4.79 5.18 22.33
C PRO A 141 3.91 5.52 23.53
N ALA A 142 4.48 6.16 24.56
CA ALA A 142 3.87 6.36 25.87
C ALA A 142 2.44 6.94 25.84
N GLY A 143 2.17 7.90 24.94
CA GLY A 143 0.83 8.49 24.78
C GLY A 143 -0.23 7.48 24.33
N ILE A 144 0.12 6.61 23.37
CA ILE A 144 -0.75 5.55 22.85
C ILE A 144 -0.88 4.43 23.88
N LEU A 145 0.23 4.02 24.52
CA LEU A 145 0.19 2.98 25.54
C LEU A 145 -0.66 3.40 26.75
N ALA A 146 -0.64 4.68 27.13
CA ALA A 146 -1.46 5.21 28.21
C ALA A 146 -2.97 5.17 27.90
N SER A 147 -3.37 5.27 26.64
CA SER A 147 -4.78 5.21 26.22
C SER A 147 -5.27 3.78 25.94
N THR A 148 -4.37 2.82 25.73
CA THR A 148 -4.75 1.41 25.56
C THR A 148 -5.22 0.76 26.87
N PRO A 149 -6.31 -0.03 26.88
CA PRO A 149 -6.74 -0.80 28.04
C PRO A 149 -5.69 -1.79 28.55
N ASN A 150 -5.67 -2.03 29.86
CA ASN A 150 -4.75 -3.01 30.48
C ASN A 150 -5.04 -4.47 30.08
N SER A 151 -6.20 -4.75 29.48
CA SER A 151 -6.54 -6.07 28.92
C SER A 151 -5.76 -6.39 27.63
N ILE A 152 -5.23 -5.37 26.96
CA ILE A 152 -4.42 -5.53 25.75
C ILE A 152 -3.00 -5.89 26.16
N GLN A 153 -2.49 -6.98 25.62
CA GLN A 153 -1.13 -7.41 25.93
C GLN A 153 -0.11 -6.54 25.19
N ARG A 154 1.01 -6.23 25.84
CA ARG A 154 2.02 -5.31 25.32
C ARG A 154 3.39 -5.97 25.36
N TYR A 155 4.12 -5.94 24.24
CA TYR A 155 5.46 -6.49 24.17
C TYR A 155 6.39 -5.58 23.38
N SER A 156 7.62 -5.45 23.86
CA SER A 156 8.69 -4.81 23.12
C SER A 156 9.40 -5.82 22.21
N LEU A 157 9.81 -5.34 21.04
CA LEU A 157 10.60 -6.05 20.04
C LEU A 157 12.00 -5.43 19.99
N PRO A 158 13.04 -6.20 19.64
CA PRO A 158 14.37 -5.64 19.47
C PRO A 158 14.40 -4.60 18.34
N SER A 159 14.96 -3.43 18.62
CA SER A 159 15.12 -2.37 17.63
C SER A 159 16.26 -2.65 16.64
N PRO A 160 16.07 -2.35 15.35
CA PRO A 160 17.16 -2.32 14.39
C PRO A 160 18.03 -1.09 14.64
N SER A 161 19.24 -1.09 14.10
CA SER A 161 20.06 0.14 14.09
C SER A 161 19.45 1.17 13.15
N PHE A 162 18.92 2.26 13.70
CA PHE A 162 18.45 3.40 12.93
C PHE A 162 19.62 4.29 12.48
N PRO A 163 19.53 4.92 11.30
CA PRO A 163 20.49 5.95 10.92
C PRO A 163 20.50 7.05 11.97
N SER A 164 21.67 7.45 12.44
CA SER A 164 21.81 8.50 13.45
C SER A 164 21.13 9.78 12.98
N SER A 165 20.22 10.31 13.80
CA SER A 165 19.42 11.52 13.56
C SER A 165 20.24 12.82 13.48
N SER A 166 21.58 12.73 13.47
CA SER A 166 22.52 13.86 13.45
C SER A 166 22.67 14.55 12.09
N SER A 167 22.03 14.05 11.02
CA SER A 167 22.39 14.46 9.65
C SER A 167 21.22 14.90 8.76
N SER A 168 20.02 15.05 9.30
CA SER A 168 18.92 15.66 8.54
C SER A 168 17.81 16.17 9.46
N THR A 169 18.10 17.22 10.23
CA THR A 169 17.20 18.39 10.18
C THR A 169 17.25 18.95 8.76
N SER A 170 16.77 18.17 7.77
CA SER A 170 16.05 18.80 6.68
C SER A 170 14.79 19.29 7.36
N THR A 171 14.91 20.47 7.96
CA THR A 171 13.79 21.37 8.18
C THR A 171 12.94 21.18 6.93
N PHE A 172 11.73 20.62 7.08
CA PHE A 172 10.72 20.78 6.05
C PHE A 172 10.61 22.29 5.91
N ALA A 173 11.41 22.86 5.02
CA ALA A 173 11.47 24.29 4.81
C ALA A 173 10.03 24.68 4.50
N PRO A 174 9.51 25.78 5.06
CA PRO A 174 8.15 26.19 4.76
C PRO A 174 8.07 26.49 3.26
N SER A 175 7.72 25.48 2.48
CA SER A 175 7.27 25.65 1.12
C SER A 175 5.98 26.47 1.18
N PRO A 176 5.73 27.35 0.20
CA PRO A 176 4.44 28.02 0.14
C PRO A 176 3.33 26.96 0.21
N PRO A 177 2.23 27.22 0.94
CA PRO A 177 1.18 26.25 1.12
C PRO A 177 0.70 25.76 -0.25
N SER A 178 0.89 24.48 -0.52
CA SER A 178 0.41 23.83 -1.73
C SER A 178 -0.73 22.90 -1.36
N PRO A 179 -1.93 23.44 -1.12
CA PRO A 179 -3.08 22.62 -0.77
C PRO A 179 -3.33 21.61 -1.89
N GLY A 180 -3.70 20.39 -1.51
CA GLY A 180 -4.12 19.39 -2.48
C GLY A 180 -5.43 19.80 -3.19
N PRO A 181 -5.76 19.15 -4.31
CA PRO A 181 -7.03 19.34 -5.00
C PRO A 181 -8.22 19.20 -4.03
N ARG A 182 -9.21 20.08 -4.19
CA ARG A 182 -10.44 20.09 -3.38
C ARG A 182 -11.25 18.82 -3.61
N VAL A 183 -11.41 18.42 -4.87
CA VAL A 183 -12.17 17.23 -5.25
C VAL A 183 -11.28 16.32 -6.07
N VAL A 184 -11.07 15.11 -5.56
CA VAL A 184 -10.31 14.04 -6.22
C VAL A 184 -11.27 12.93 -6.59
N ALA A 185 -11.11 12.39 -7.79
CA ALA A 185 -11.78 11.17 -8.23
C ALA A 185 -10.79 10.01 -8.35
N LEU A 186 -11.28 8.81 -8.10
CA LEU A 186 -10.58 7.54 -8.24
C LEU A 186 -11.61 6.50 -8.68
N GLY A 187 -11.28 5.63 -9.63
CA GLY A 187 -12.15 4.56 -10.09
C GLY A 187 -11.42 3.22 -10.08
N GLY A 188 -12.13 2.15 -9.75
CA GLY A 188 -11.54 0.82 -9.69
C GLY A 188 -12.54 -0.29 -9.52
N THR A 189 -12.07 -1.52 -9.69
CA THR A 189 -12.87 -2.70 -9.36
C THR A 189 -12.92 -2.92 -7.85
N PHE A 190 -11.78 -2.73 -7.15
CA PHE A 190 -11.67 -2.97 -5.71
C PHE A 190 -12.11 -4.38 -5.29
N ASP A 191 -11.83 -5.37 -6.14
CA ASP A 191 -12.11 -6.79 -5.85
C ASP A 191 -11.12 -7.32 -4.83
N HIS A 192 -11.63 -7.92 -3.74
CA HIS A 192 -10.88 -8.41 -2.60
C HIS A 192 -9.91 -7.33 -2.10
N LEU A 193 -10.43 -6.31 -1.42
CA LEU A 193 -9.70 -5.09 -1.08
C LEU A 193 -8.33 -5.35 -0.40
N HIS A 194 -7.29 -5.42 -1.22
CA HIS A 194 -5.93 -5.82 -0.83
C HIS A 194 -4.98 -4.62 -0.72
N ALA A 195 -3.74 -4.88 -0.29
CA ALA A 195 -2.70 -3.88 -0.03
C ALA A 195 -2.53 -2.83 -1.14
N ALA A 196 -2.48 -3.28 -2.40
CA ALA A 196 -2.39 -2.39 -3.57
C ALA A 196 -3.58 -1.42 -3.72
N HIS A 197 -4.82 -1.86 -3.48
CA HIS A 197 -5.99 -0.97 -3.48
C HIS A 197 -5.98 -0.02 -2.27
N LYS A 198 -5.58 -0.50 -1.09
CA LYS A 198 -5.48 0.30 0.13
C LYS A 198 -4.46 1.43 -0.02
N LEU A 199 -3.30 1.16 -0.64
CA LEU A 199 -2.32 2.19 -1.02
C LEU A 199 -2.95 3.28 -1.90
N LEU A 200 -3.66 2.89 -2.96
CA LEU A 200 -4.30 3.81 -3.90
C LEU A 200 -5.34 4.71 -3.21
N LEU A 201 -6.21 4.09 -2.40
CA LEU A 201 -7.25 4.78 -1.62
C LEU A 201 -6.67 5.73 -0.57
N GLN A 202 -5.63 5.29 0.15
CA GLN A 202 -5.00 6.09 1.21
C GLN A 202 -4.29 7.32 0.63
N LEU A 203 -3.61 7.18 -0.51
CA LEU A 203 -2.98 8.32 -1.19
C LEU A 203 -4.01 9.28 -1.81
N ALA A 204 -5.12 8.76 -2.35
CA ALA A 204 -6.22 9.62 -2.82
C ALA A 204 -6.87 10.41 -1.66
N HIS A 205 -7.05 9.78 -0.50
CA HIS A 205 -7.51 10.44 0.73
C HIS A 205 -6.53 11.52 1.20
N PHE A 206 -5.24 11.19 1.25
CA PHE A 206 -4.18 12.13 1.61
C PHE A 206 -4.16 13.36 0.69
N LEU A 207 -4.36 13.18 -0.62
CA LEU A 207 -4.33 14.26 -1.60
C LEU A 207 -5.57 15.17 -1.56
N SER A 208 -6.74 14.62 -1.24
CA SER A 208 -8.02 15.32 -1.22
C SER A 208 -8.11 16.36 -0.11
N THR A 209 -8.61 17.57 -0.35
CA THR A 209 -8.80 18.58 0.71
C THR A 209 -10.26 18.88 1.09
N ARG A 210 -11.24 18.49 0.26
CA ARG A 210 -12.66 18.67 0.55
C ARG A 210 -13.49 17.41 0.31
N LYS A 211 -13.32 16.74 -0.83
CA LYS A 211 -14.15 15.59 -1.24
C LYS A 211 -13.31 14.55 -1.97
N LEU A 212 -13.52 13.28 -1.64
CA LEU A 212 -12.99 12.13 -2.39
C LEU A 212 -14.17 11.37 -2.99
N ILE A 213 -14.16 11.22 -4.31
CA ILE A 213 -15.14 10.44 -5.07
C ILE A 213 -14.49 9.12 -5.48
N VAL A 214 -15.09 8.01 -5.10
CA VAL A 214 -14.61 6.67 -5.46
C VAL A 214 -15.68 5.92 -6.24
N GLY A 215 -15.39 5.67 -7.51
CA GLY A 215 -16.22 4.88 -8.41
C GLY A 215 -15.89 3.40 -8.32
N VAL A 216 -16.81 2.59 -7.84
CA VAL A 216 -16.71 1.13 -7.76
C VAL A 216 -17.39 0.53 -8.98
N MET A 217 -16.64 -0.18 -9.84
CA MET A 217 -17.20 -0.73 -11.08
C MET A 217 -18.35 -1.71 -10.80
N SER A 218 -19.47 -1.59 -11.50
CA SER A 218 -20.59 -2.52 -11.39
C SER A 218 -20.23 -3.92 -11.88
N ASP A 219 -20.93 -4.94 -11.37
CA ASP A 219 -20.67 -6.35 -11.73
C ASP A 219 -20.82 -6.61 -13.25
N SER A 220 -21.69 -5.86 -13.92
CA SER A 220 -21.89 -5.94 -15.37
C SER A 220 -20.61 -5.66 -16.19
N LEU A 221 -19.75 -4.78 -15.69
CA LEU A 221 -18.48 -4.41 -16.32
C LEU A 221 -17.37 -5.44 -16.09
N LEU A 222 -17.59 -6.41 -15.19
CA LEU A 222 -16.57 -7.34 -14.70
C LEU A 222 -16.74 -8.75 -15.26
N SER A 223 -17.85 -9.01 -15.95
CA SER A 223 -18.22 -10.30 -16.54
C SER A 223 -17.19 -10.88 -17.52
N SER A 224 -16.31 -10.04 -18.09
CA SER A 224 -15.25 -10.46 -19.02
C SER A 224 -13.90 -10.74 -18.35
N LYS A 225 -13.78 -10.58 -17.02
CA LYS A 225 -12.53 -10.81 -16.31
C LYS A 225 -12.30 -12.29 -16.03
N ASP A 226 -11.04 -12.73 -16.08
CA ASP A 226 -10.64 -14.09 -15.72
C ASP A 226 -11.15 -14.46 -14.32
N HIS A 227 -11.74 -15.64 -14.13
CA HIS A 227 -12.32 -16.05 -12.84
C HIS A 227 -13.37 -15.07 -12.29
N SER A 228 -14.19 -14.48 -13.17
CA SER A 228 -15.25 -13.52 -12.80
C SER A 228 -16.22 -14.05 -11.74
N GLU A 229 -16.42 -15.37 -11.66
CA GLU A 229 -17.25 -16.06 -10.67
C GLU A 229 -16.71 -15.98 -9.24
N TYR A 230 -15.45 -15.58 -9.06
CA TYR A 230 -14.82 -15.33 -7.77
C TYR A 230 -14.66 -13.84 -7.46
N ILE A 231 -15.23 -12.93 -8.27
CA ILE A 231 -15.25 -11.50 -7.95
C ILE A 231 -16.27 -11.25 -6.84
N GLU A 232 -15.90 -10.41 -5.87
CA GLU A 232 -16.84 -9.97 -4.83
C GLU A 232 -18.03 -9.19 -5.44
N PRO A 233 -19.26 -9.41 -4.95
CA PRO A 233 -20.41 -8.62 -5.39
C PRO A 233 -20.20 -7.11 -5.19
N GLY A 234 -20.77 -6.29 -6.08
CA GLY A 234 -20.70 -4.82 -6.00
C GLY A 234 -20.91 -4.23 -4.60
N PRO A 235 -21.98 -4.59 -3.87
CA PRO A 235 -22.22 -4.10 -2.51
C PRO A 235 -21.12 -4.44 -1.51
N THR A 236 -20.50 -5.61 -1.62
CA THR A 236 -19.37 -6.02 -0.76
C THR A 236 -18.15 -5.15 -1.01
N ARG A 237 -17.81 -4.92 -2.29
CA ARG A 237 -16.68 -4.08 -2.69
C ARG A 237 -16.88 -2.62 -2.28
N GLU A 238 -18.08 -2.09 -2.48
CA GLU A 238 -18.44 -0.75 -2.00
C GLU A 238 -18.32 -0.61 -0.50
N TRP A 239 -18.82 -1.59 0.26
CA TRP A 239 -18.74 -1.58 1.71
C TRP A 239 -17.29 -1.60 2.18
N ALA A 240 -16.46 -2.49 1.61
CA ALA A 240 -15.04 -2.58 1.97
C ALA A 240 -14.29 -1.26 1.71
N VAL A 241 -14.55 -0.59 0.57
CA VAL A 241 -13.98 0.73 0.26
C VAL A 241 -14.45 1.79 1.25
N LYS A 242 -15.75 1.84 1.55
CA LYS A 242 -16.34 2.80 2.51
C LYS A 242 -15.73 2.60 3.89
N ASP A 243 -15.68 1.37 4.38
CA ASP A 243 -15.14 1.00 5.68
C ASP A 243 -13.66 1.39 5.81
N PHE A 244 -12.84 1.04 4.81
CA PHE A 244 -11.42 1.43 4.78
C PHE A 244 -11.23 2.95 4.81
N LEU A 245 -11.95 3.71 3.99
CA LEU A 245 -11.82 5.18 3.97
C LEU A 245 -12.31 5.86 5.26
N LEU A 246 -13.33 5.29 5.90
CA LEU A 246 -13.79 5.74 7.21
C LEU A 246 -12.73 5.50 8.28
N SER A 247 -12.03 4.36 8.21
CA SER A 247 -10.90 4.06 9.11
C SER A 247 -9.74 5.06 8.99
N LEU A 248 -9.59 5.73 7.83
CA LEU A 248 -8.60 6.79 7.61
C LEU A 248 -9.06 8.18 8.08
N SER A 249 -10.37 8.40 8.24
CA SER A 249 -10.96 9.72 8.47
C SER A 249 -11.33 9.98 9.94
N GLY A 250 -11.37 8.94 10.76
CA GLY A 250 -11.71 9.01 12.18
C GLY A 250 -13.15 9.44 12.49
N ASP A 251 -13.47 9.62 13.78
CA ASP A 251 -14.86 9.85 14.25
C ASP A 251 -15.35 11.30 14.11
N GLY A 252 -14.49 12.19 13.59
CA GLY A 252 -14.82 13.55 13.21
C GLY A 252 -15.12 14.51 14.37
N ARG A 253 -14.59 14.24 15.57
CA ARG A 253 -14.78 15.06 16.78
C ARG A 253 -13.67 16.08 17.06
N ALA A 254 -12.53 15.99 16.39
CA ALA A 254 -11.49 17.03 16.43
C ALA A 254 -11.57 17.93 15.18
N GLU A 255 -10.94 19.11 15.23
CA GLU A 255 -10.80 20.11 14.17
C GLU A 255 -9.91 19.59 13.00
N THR A 256 -10.25 18.39 12.52
CA THR A 256 -9.47 17.56 11.62
C THR A 256 -9.84 17.81 10.16
N LYS A 257 -8.98 17.36 9.24
CA LYS A 257 -9.22 17.32 7.79
C LYS A 257 -10.37 16.34 7.47
N ARG A 258 -11.60 16.77 7.72
CA ARG A 258 -12.82 16.02 7.39
C ARG A 258 -13.17 16.27 5.92
N ILE A 259 -12.84 15.30 5.06
CA ILE A 259 -13.28 15.31 3.67
C ILE A 259 -14.61 14.56 3.53
N GLU A 260 -15.45 15.00 2.60
CA GLU A 260 -16.64 14.27 2.16
C GLU A 260 -16.20 13.01 1.40
N LEU A 261 -16.62 11.83 1.86
CA LEU A 261 -16.40 10.57 1.16
C LEU A 261 -17.64 10.23 0.35
N ASN A 262 -17.49 10.11 -0.97
CA ASN A 262 -18.56 9.71 -1.88
C ASN A 262 -18.16 8.44 -2.62
N VAL A 263 -18.58 7.30 -2.12
CA VAL A 263 -18.32 5.98 -2.73
C VAL A 263 -19.61 5.51 -3.42
N LEU A 264 -19.53 5.29 -4.73
CA LEU A 264 -20.69 4.99 -5.58
C LEU A 264 -20.38 3.93 -6.64
N GLU A 265 -21.40 3.20 -7.07
CA GLU A 265 -21.30 2.29 -8.20
C GLU A 265 -21.18 3.04 -9.54
N ILE A 266 -20.27 2.63 -10.41
CA ILE A 266 -20.12 3.14 -11.78
C ILE A 266 -20.44 2.08 -12.81
N HIS A 267 -21.20 2.47 -13.83
CA HIS A 267 -21.66 1.59 -14.92
C HIS A 267 -20.91 1.81 -16.24
N ASP A 268 -19.85 2.62 -16.23
CA ASP A 268 -18.91 2.77 -17.32
C ASP A 268 -17.51 3.17 -16.82
N GLY A 269 -16.54 3.28 -17.73
CA GLY A 269 -15.14 3.62 -17.40
C GLY A 269 -14.87 5.09 -17.07
N PHE A 270 -15.88 5.97 -17.10
CA PHE A 270 -15.74 7.41 -16.84
C PHE A 270 -16.41 7.81 -15.53
N GLY A 271 -17.58 7.25 -15.23
CA GLY A 271 -18.36 7.59 -14.05
C GLY A 271 -18.61 9.11 -13.95
N PRO A 272 -18.60 9.68 -12.73
CA PRO A 272 -18.86 11.11 -12.51
C PRO A 272 -17.87 12.05 -13.20
N THR A 273 -16.68 11.57 -13.58
CA THR A 273 -15.65 12.41 -14.25
C THR A 273 -16.09 12.92 -15.62
N ARG A 274 -17.13 12.32 -16.21
CA ARG A 274 -17.73 12.74 -17.48
C ARG A 274 -18.42 14.10 -17.39
N ASP A 275 -19.11 14.35 -16.27
CA ASP A 275 -20.13 15.41 -16.15
C ASP A 275 -19.87 16.34 -14.96
N GLU A 276 -19.19 15.90 -13.89
CA GLU A 276 -18.90 16.73 -12.72
C GLU A 276 -17.75 17.72 -13.00
N GLU A 277 -18.08 19.01 -13.00
CA GLU A 277 -17.15 20.10 -13.29
C GLU A 277 -16.18 20.39 -12.14
N ASP A 278 -16.58 20.11 -10.89
CA ASP A 278 -15.83 20.47 -9.68
C ASP A 278 -14.68 19.51 -9.37
N ILE A 279 -14.60 18.36 -10.07
CA ILE A 279 -13.47 17.42 -10.00
C ILE A 279 -12.22 18.09 -10.56
N GLN A 280 -11.14 18.09 -9.77
CA GLN A 280 -9.88 18.76 -10.13
C GLN A 280 -8.77 17.78 -10.46
N ALA A 281 -8.80 16.59 -9.84
CA ALA A 281 -7.76 15.60 -9.99
C ALA A 281 -8.33 14.20 -10.13
N LEU A 282 -7.61 13.36 -10.88
CA LEU A 282 -7.88 11.94 -11.04
C LEU A 282 -6.67 11.15 -10.54
N VAL A 283 -6.89 10.30 -9.53
CA VAL A 283 -5.88 9.36 -9.06
C VAL A 283 -6.04 8.04 -9.80
N ILE A 284 -4.94 7.55 -10.34
CA ILE A 284 -4.86 6.31 -11.11
C ILE A 284 -3.67 5.48 -10.66
N SER A 285 -3.71 4.17 -10.95
CA SER A 285 -2.50 3.35 -10.96
C SER A 285 -1.73 3.54 -12.29
N GLU A 286 -0.44 3.22 -12.30
CA GLU A 286 0.35 3.13 -13.55
C GLU A 286 -0.30 2.20 -14.59
N GLU A 287 -0.97 1.12 -14.17
CA GLU A 287 -1.68 0.20 -15.08
C GLU A 287 -2.86 0.88 -15.81
N THR A 288 -3.39 1.97 -15.25
CA THR A 288 -4.60 2.66 -15.72
C THR A 288 -4.32 4.01 -16.38
N LYS A 289 -3.08 4.28 -16.80
CA LYS A 289 -2.66 5.53 -17.44
C LYS A 289 -3.47 5.89 -18.69
N SER A 290 -3.72 4.91 -19.56
CA SER A 290 -4.56 5.11 -20.74
C SER A 290 -6.01 5.46 -20.39
N GLY A 291 -6.52 4.98 -19.24
CA GLY A 291 -7.83 5.37 -18.72
C GLY A 291 -7.89 6.85 -18.34
N GLY A 292 -6.86 7.37 -17.67
CA GLY A 292 -6.76 8.81 -17.36
C GLY A 292 -6.70 9.69 -18.60
N GLU A 293 -5.96 9.27 -19.63
CA GLU A 293 -5.92 9.96 -20.93
C GLU A 293 -7.30 9.97 -21.61
N ALA A 294 -8.02 8.85 -21.57
CA ALA A 294 -9.38 8.75 -22.12
C ALA A 294 -10.37 9.67 -21.39
N VAL A 295 -10.28 9.76 -20.05
CA VAL A 295 -11.11 10.68 -19.24
C VAL A 295 -10.87 12.13 -19.68
N ASN A 296 -9.62 12.58 -19.79
CA ASN A 296 -9.32 13.95 -20.21
C ASN A 296 -9.73 14.25 -21.65
N ALA A 297 -9.57 13.29 -22.56
CA ALA A 297 -10.07 13.41 -23.93
C ALA A 297 -11.59 13.60 -23.98
N LEU A 298 -12.35 12.85 -23.18
CA LEU A 298 -13.80 13.00 -23.08
C LEU A 298 -14.19 14.34 -22.45
N ARG A 299 -13.54 14.74 -21.36
CA ARG A 299 -13.80 16.02 -20.70
C ARG A 299 -13.58 17.19 -21.64
N LYS A 300 -12.48 17.18 -22.40
CA LYS A 300 -12.18 18.18 -23.42
C LYS A 300 -13.25 18.22 -24.51
N LYS A 301 -13.75 17.07 -24.96
CA LYS A 301 -14.85 16.98 -25.93
C LYS A 301 -16.15 17.56 -25.36
N ASN A 302 -16.39 17.42 -24.06
CA ASN A 302 -17.56 17.95 -23.36
C ASN A 302 -17.41 19.42 -22.93
N GLY A 303 -16.28 20.08 -23.22
CA GLY A 303 -16.02 21.46 -22.81
C GLY A 303 -15.62 21.63 -21.35
N LEU A 304 -15.25 20.54 -20.66
CA LEU A 304 -14.79 20.53 -19.27
C LEU A 304 -13.27 20.70 -19.19
N ALA A 305 -12.80 21.25 -18.06
CA ALA A 305 -11.38 21.34 -17.77
C ALA A 305 -10.75 19.94 -17.60
N GLU A 306 -9.55 19.74 -18.14
CA GLU A 306 -8.77 18.52 -17.94
C GLU A 306 -8.43 18.35 -16.45
N LEU A 307 -8.46 17.10 -15.98
CA LEU A 307 -8.08 16.73 -14.62
C LEU A 307 -6.57 16.64 -14.50
N GLU A 308 -6.04 17.07 -13.36
CA GLU A 308 -4.68 16.75 -12.96
C GLU A 308 -4.59 15.25 -12.66
N VAL A 309 -3.78 14.52 -13.42
CA VAL A 309 -3.64 13.06 -13.27
C VAL A 309 -2.50 12.76 -12.31
N TRP A 310 -2.83 12.08 -11.22
CA TRP A 310 -1.90 11.60 -10.21
C TRP A 310 -1.73 10.10 -10.36
N SER A 311 -0.57 9.69 -10.88
CA SER A 311 -0.24 8.28 -11.06
C SER A 311 0.44 7.73 -9.81
N ILE A 312 -0.03 6.58 -9.36
CA ILE A 312 0.52 5.85 -8.23
C ILE A 312 1.19 4.58 -8.75
N ASP A 313 2.44 4.39 -8.36
CA ASP A 313 3.16 3.14 -8.61
C ASP A 313 2.71 2.07 -7.61
N VAL A 314 1.67 1.33 -8.00
CA VAL A 314 1.06 0.30 -7.16
C VAL A 314 1.96 -0.93 -7.17
N ILE A 315 2.79 -1.06 -6.13
CA ILE A 315 3.62 -2.24 -5.81
C ILE A 315 4.25 -2.86 -7.09
N SER A 316 5.07 -2.08 -7.80
CA SER A 316 5.69 -2.57 -9.03
C SER A 316 6.80 -3.57 -8.75
N ALA A 317 7.13 -4.34 -9.79
CA ALA A 317 8.38 -5.08 -9.83
C ALA A 317 9.61 -4.18 -9.58
N GLY A 318 9.52 -2.87 -9.82
CA GLY A 318 10.56 -1.90 -9.48
C GLY A 318 10.71 -1.67 -7.98
N THR A 319 9.60 -1.44 -7.26
CA THR A 319 9.56 -1.37 -5.79
C THR A 319 10.06 -2.68 -5.19
N LEU A 320 9.59 -3.82 -5.70
CA LEU A 320 10.04 -5.14 -5.25
C LEU A 320 11.51 -5.40 -5.57
N ARG A 321 12.02 -4.99 -6.74
CA ARG A 321 13.43 -5.14 -7.12
C ARG A 321 14.35 -4.24 -6.30
N ALA A 322 13.90 -3.04 -5.95
CA ALA A 322 14.62 -2.14 -5.04
C ALA A 322 14.71 -2.73 -3.62
N LEU A 323 13.62 -3.33 -3.15
CA LEU A 323 13.54 -3.95 -1.82
C LEU A 323 14.21 -5.33 -1.73
N TYR A 324 14.15 -6.13 -2.80
CA TYR A 324 14.40 -7.58 -2.77
C TYR A 324 15.45 -8.06 -3.78
N GLY A 325 16.12 -7.16 -4.50
CA GLY A 325 16.95 -7.47 -5.67
C GLY A 325 17.72 -8.80 -5.63
N THR A 326 17.45 -9.66 -6.62
CA THR A 326 18.33 -10.77 -6.97
C THR A 326 19.62 -10.21 -7.58
N GLY A 327 20.75 -10.79 -7.19
CA GLY A 327 22.03 -10.49 -7.86
C GLY A 327 21.93 -10.80 -9.35
N GLU A 328 22.66 -10.03 -10.15
CA GLU A 328 22.90 -10.36 -11.55
C GLU A 328 23.61 -11.73 -11.61
N GLU A 329 22.92 -12.75 -12.12
CA GLU A 329 23.58 -13.88 -12.77
C GLU A 329 23.16 -13.87 -14.24
N GLY A 330 24.17 -13.96 -15.10
CA GLY A 330 24.17 -13.45 -16.47
C GLY A 330 23.13 -14.03 -17.41
N GLU A 331 22.80 -13.21 -18.42
CA GLU A 331 22.17 -13.65 -19.65
C GLU A 331 23.05 -14.71 -20.33
N ASP A 332 22.65 -15.98 -20.28
CA ASP A 332 22.97 -16.94 -21.31
C ASP A 332 21.71 -17.22 -22.14
N GLY A 333 21.91 -17.19 -23.46
CA GLY A 333 20.89 -16.90 -24.45
C GLY A 333 19.74 -17.90 -24.52
N ILE A 334 18.56 -17.35 -24.85
CA ILE A 334 17.59 -18.07 -25.67
C ILE A 334 17.34 -17.25 -26.94
N VAL A 335 17.86 -17.83 -28.01
CA VAL A 335 17.67 -17.51 -29.42
C VAL A 335 16.23 -17.13 -29.77
N GLY A 336 16.05 -15.88 -30.21
CA GLY A 336 14.88 -15.47 -30.97
C GLY A 336 14.95 -16.02 -32.39
N LEU A 337 14.00 -16.88 -32.75
CA LEU A 337 13.70 -17.21 -34.13
C LEU A 337 13.19 -15.96 -34.83
N GLY A 338 13.90 -15.55 -35.88
CA GLY A 338 13.68 -14.31 -36.58
C GLY A 338 12.47 -14.30 -37.50
N MET A 339 12.10 -13.09 -37.92
CA MET A 339 11.68 -12.79 -39.28
C MET A 339 12.20 -11.39 -39.62
N GLU A 340 13.14 -11.36 -40.56
CA GLU A 340 13.69 -10.16 -41.18
C GLU A 340 12.75 -9.61 -42.26
N GLY A 341 12.87 -8.30 -42.47
CA GLY A 341 12.73 -7.63 -43.76
C GLY A 341 11.75 -6.46 -43.73
N ALA A 342 12.02 -5.27 -44.26
CA ALA A 342 13.20 -4.64 -44.83
C ALA A 342 12.80 -3.17 -45.10
N GLY A 343 13.74 -2.22 -45.11
CA GLY A 343 13.64 -1.07 -46.01
C GLY A 343 13.70 0.36 -45.43
N ARG A 344 14.94 0.86 -45.30
CA ARG A 344 15.46 2.15 -45.82
C ARG A 344 14.97 3.53 -45.30
N SER A 345 15.92 4.16 -44.61
CA SER A 345 16.53 5.50 -44.85
C SER A 345 15.69 6.79 -44.82
N GLY A 346 16.07 7.75 -43.95
CA GLY A 346 15.65 9.15 -44.07
C GLY A 346 16.06 10.08 -42.92
N ARG A 347 17.17 10.78 -43.11
CA ARG A 347 17.83 11.86 -42.34
C ARG A 347 16.91 12.97 -41.75
N SER A 348 17.28 13.49 -40.56
CA SER A 348 17.52 14.93 -40.21
C SER A 348 16.82 15.51 -38.95
N GLY A 349 17.63 16.22 -38.13
CA GLY A 349 17.29 17.34 -37.21
C GLY A 349 16.38 17.04 -36.00
N ARG A 350 16.43 17.65 -34.82
CA ARG A 350 17.06 18.88 -34.31
C ARG A 350 16.78 18.94 -32.78
N SER A 351 17.73 19.47 -32.01
CA SER A 351 17.63 20.08 -30.66
C SER A 351 16.76 19.45 -29.55
N GLY A 352 17.40 19.04 -28.45
CA GLY A 352 16.78 18.83 -27.15
C GLY A 352 17.78 19.12 -26.04
N ARG A 353 17.38 19.95 -25.08
CA ARG A 353 18.17 20.51 -23.97
C ARG A 353 18.79 19.41 -23.09
N LYS A 354 20.03 19.63 -22.65
CA LYS A 354 20.70 18.85 -21.59
C LYS A 354 20.05 19.15 -20.24
N SER A 355 19.58 18.11 -19.55
CA SER A 355 19.36 18.13 -18.09
C SER A 355 20.69 17.83 -17.38
N PRO A 356 20.92 18.34 -16.15
CA PRO A 356 22.17 18.11 -15.45
C PRO A 356 22.21 16.71 -14.83
N GLU A 357 23.30 15.99 -15.08
CA GLU A 357 23.73 14.82 -14.32
C GLU A 357 24.05 15.24 -12.87
N TYR A 358 23.37 14.65 -11.90
CA TYR A 358 23.84 14.61 -10.52
C TYR A 358 24.61 13.30 -10.33
N GLY A 359 25.91 13.42 -10.05
CA GLY A 359 26.78 12.29 -9.73
C GLY A 359 26.35 11.60 -8.44
N SER A 360 26.15 10.29 -8.52
CA SER A 360 25.96 9.43 -7.37
C SER A 360 27.34 8.98 -6.86
N GLU A 361 27.88 9.67 -5.85
CA GLU A 361 28.94 9.10 -5.02
C GLU A 361 28.33 8.23 -3.91
N GLY A 362 28.89 7.04 -3.78
CA GLY A 362 28.26 5.87 -3.18
C GLY A 362 27.93 5.98 -1.68
N VAL A 363 26.69 5.66 -1.36
CA VAL A 363 26.30 5.17 -0.04
C VAL A 363 26.20 3.65 -0.14
N SER A 364 27.11 2.95 0.54
CA SER A 364 27.12 1.50 0.66
C SER A 364 25.92 1.05 1.50
N SER A 365 24.81 0.68 0.85
CA SER A 365 23.65 0.12 1.56
C SER A 365 23.96 -1.32 1.99
N THR A 366 23.87 -1.57 3.29
CA THR A 366 23.80 -2.91 3.85
C THR A 366 22.47 -3.54 3.44
N LYS A 367 22.43 -4.14 2.25
CA LYS A 367 21.28 -4.90 1.76
C LYS A 367 21.05 -6.10 2.69
N SER A 368 19.95 -6.07 3.41
CA SER A 368 19.57 -7.14 4.33
C SER A 368 19.22 -8.41 3.54
N GLY A 369 19.98 -9.49 3.74
CA GLY A 369 19.87 -10.75 2.98
C GLY A 369 18.64 -11.61 3.29
N ILE A 370 17.56 -11.01 3.81
CA ILE A 370 16.37 -11.70 4.34
C ILE A 370 15.54 -12.34 3.22
N LEU A 371 15.65 -11.83 1.99
CA LEU A 371 14.64 -12.06 0.95
C LEU A 371 15.20 -12.63 -0.36
N LYS A 372 16.42 -13.20 -0.31
CA LYS A 372 17.13 -13.83 -1.47
C LYS A 372 16.40 -15.02 -2.13
N GLY A 373 15.18 -15.37 -1.70
CA GLY A 373 14.39 -16.49 -2.21
C GLY A 373 13.08 -16.12 -2.92
N LEU A 374 12.70 -14.84 -2.98
CA LEU A 374 11.50 -14.40 -3.69
C LEU A 374 11.81 -14.21 -5.18
N ASP A 375 11.43 -15.18 -6.00
CA ASP A 375 11.63 -15.17 -7.45
C ASP A 375 10.87 -14.01 -8.11
N GLU A 376 11.59 -13.12 -8.79
CA GLU A 376 11.05 -11.99 -9.54
C GLU A 376 10.01 -12.43 -10.58
N LYS A 377 10.18 -13.61 -11.19
CA LYS A 377 9.20 -14.18 -12.13
C LYS A 377 7.92 -14.60 -11.42
N ARG A 378 8.02 -15.09 -10.18
CA ARG A 378 6.87 -15.49 -9.36
C ARG A 378 6.09 -14.28 -8.85
N LEU A 379 6.79 -13.24 -8.35
CA LEU A 379 6.18 -11.95 -7.98
C LEU A 379 5.51 -11.24 -9.17
N LYS A 380 6.12 -11.29 -10.37
CA LYS A 380 5.53 -10.76 -11.62
C LYS A 380 4.33 -11.58 -12.12
N ALA A 381 4.40 -12.91 -12.02
CA ALA A 381 3.32 -13.80 -12.45
C ALA A 381 2.13 -13.80 -11.49
N GLU A 382 2.36 -13.57 -10.20
CA GLU A 382 1.34 -13.58 -9.15
C GLU A 382 0.74 -12.20 -8.86
N LYS A 383 1.26 -11.12 -9.47
CA LYS A 383 0.66 -9.76 -9.55
C LYS A 383 0.09 -9.14 -8.25
N MET A 384 0.29 -9.72 -7.06
CA MET A 384 -0.23 -9.29 -5.73
C MET A 384 -1.58 -8.56 -5.80
N GLY A 385 -2.46 -9.09 -6.65
CA GLY A 385 -3.63 -8.37 -7.14
C GLY A 385 -4.79 -9.33 -7.28
N SER A 386 -5.99 -8.79 -7.46
CA SER A 386 -7.25 -9.56 -7.38
C SER A 386 -7.28 -10.85 -8.19
N THR A 387 -6.57 -10.96 -9.34
CA THR A 387 -6.48 -12.20 -10.12
C THR A 387 -5.81 -13.36 -9.38
N ALA A 388 -4.75 -13.11 -8.61
CA ALA A 388 -4.08 -14.17 -7.86
C ALA A 388 -4.89 -14.64 -6.66
N ILE A 389 -5.59 -13.70 -5.99
CA ILE A 389 -6.54 -14.02 -4.92
C ILE A 389 -7.64 -14.94 -5.47
N ARG A 390 -8.26 -14.56 -6.60
CA ARG A 390 -9.29 -15.36 -7.27
C ARG A 390 -8.81 -16.75 -7.66
N LYS A 391 -7.61 -16.87 -8.24
CA LYS A 391 -7.01 -18.16 -8.59
C LYS A 391 -6.88 -19.07 -7.36
N ARG A 392 -6.44 -18.53 -6.22
CA ARG A 392 -6.29 -19.28 -4.98
C ARG A 392 -7.62 -19.72 -4.39
N LEU A 393 -8.64 -18.86 -4.41
CA LEU A 393 -10.00 -19.21 -4.00
C LEU A 393 -10.58 -20.33 -4.87
N ALA A 394 -10.29 -20.30 -6.18
CA ALA A 394 -10.68 -21.36 -7.10
C ALA A 394 -10.00 -22.70 -6.78
N GLU A 395 -8.69 -22.69 -6.52
CA GLU A 395 -7.93 -23.87 -6.13
C GLU A 395 -8.40 -24.47 -4.79
N GLY A 396 -8.74 -23.61 -3.81
CA GLY A 396 -9.28 -23.99 -2.52
C GLY A 396 -10.63 -24.71 -2.61
N LYS A 397 -11.60 -24.14 -3.34
CA LYS A 397 -12.90 -24.80 -3.58
C LYS A 397 -12.75 -26.13 -4.33
N ALA A 398 -11.90 -26.18 -5.35
CA ALA A 398 -11.63 -27.41 -6.08
C ALA A 398 -11.02 -28.51 -5.19
N TYR A 399 -10.22 -28.12 -4.19
CA TYR A 399 -9.72 -29.06 -3.18
C TYR A 399 -10.85 -29.57 -2.25
N GLU A 400 -11.70 -28.69 -1.73
CA GLU A 400 -12.83 -29.08 -0.88
C GLU A 400 -13.84 -29.99 -1.60
N GLU A 401 -14.13 -29.71 -2.87
CA GLU A 401 -15.01 -30.54 -3.71
C GLU A 401 -14.41 -31.92 -3.97
N ARG A 402 -13.08 -32.02 -4.15
CA ARG A 402 -12.38 -33.32 -4.25
C ARG A 402 -12.44 -34.11 -2.94
N GLN A 403 -12.33 -33.44 -1.78
CA GLN A 403 -12.47 -34.10 -0.48
C GLN A 403 -13.91 -34.58 -0.24
N ARG A 404 -14.91 -33.80 -0.63
CA ARG A 404 -16.34 -34.18 -0.53
C ARG A 404 -16.72 -35.31 -1.48
N SER A 405 -16.16 -35.33 -2.71
CA SER A 405 -16.42 -36.40 -3.69
C SER A 405 -15.63 -37.68 -3.42
N GLY A 406 -14.41 -37.58 -2.84
CA GLY A 406 -13.62 -38.73 -2.40
C GLY A 406 -14.13 -39.39 -1.11
N GLY A 407 -14.83 -38.66 -0.24
CA GLY A 407 -15.38 -39.17 1.02
C GLY A 407 -16.60 -40.08 0.89
N ASN A 408 -17.20 -40.21 -0.29
CA ASN A 408 -18.43 -40.99 -0.52
C ASN A 408 -18.21 -42.37 -1.19
N SER A 409 -16.96 -42.82 -1.36
CA SER A 409 -16.65 -44.10 -2.03
C SER A 409 -16.26 -45.25 -1.08
N VAL A 410 -16.39 -45.11 0.24
CA VAL A 410 -16.11 -46.20 1.20
C VAL A 410 -17.23 -46.33 2.23
N ARG A 411 -18.45 -46.60 1.77
CA ARG A 411 -19.53 -47.16 2.59
C ARG A 411 -20.59 -47.79 1.68
N GLY A 412 -20.21 -48.90 1.07
CA GLY A 412 -21.08 -49.65 0.17
C GLY A 412 -20.32 -50.74 -0.54
N GLU A 413 -19.74 -51.66 0.23
CA GLU A 413 -19.46 -53.06 -0.11
C GLU A 413 -18.49 -53.62 0.94
N LEU A 414 -19.07 -54.23 1.98
CA LEU A 414 -18.77 -55.54 2.56
C LEU A 414 -19.40 -55.66 3.96
#